data_AF-A0A3R7QMJ6-F1
#
_entry.id   AF-A0A3R7QMJ6-F1
#
_cell.length_a   1.000
_cell.length_b   1.000
_cell.length_c   1.000
_cell.angle_alpha   90.00
_cell.angle_beta   90.00
_cell.angle_gamma   90.00
#
_symmetry.space_group_name_H-M   'P 1'
#
loop_
_entity.id
_entity.type
_entity.pdbx_description
1 polymer ?
#
loop_
_entity_poly.entity_id
_entity_poly.type
_entity_poly.pdbx_seq_one_letter_code
_entity_poly.pdbx_strand_id
1 'polypeptide(L)' 'MPYKACLSEKKEGMIRHVPDIYGKRNAIKLSSLTHQKNTPWHQTVNTTGYRTPISLDLIQCYHTKK' A
#
# COMPACT_ATOMS: atom_id res chain seq x y z
N MET A 1 1.94 22.79 -2.65
CA MET A 1 2.73 21.63 -3.13
C MET A 1 3.69 22.11 -4.21
N PRO A 2 5.02 22.19 -3.96
CA PRO A 2 6.00 22.81 -4.86
C PRO A 2 6.49 21.89 -6.01
N TYR A 3 5.72 20.85 -6.37
CA TYR A 3 6.04 19.96 -7.49
C TYR A 3 5.00 20.16 -8.59
N LYS A 4 5.40 20.82 -9.68
CA LYS A 4 4.54 21.06 -10.84
C LYS A 4 4.99 20.15 -11.98
N ALA A 5 4.73 18.85 -11.85
CA ALA A 5 4.87 17.97 -13.00
C ALA A 5 3.84 18.36 -14.07
N CYS A 6 4.27 18.48 -15.33
CA CYS A 6 3.36 18.61 -16.47
C CYS A 6 2.67 17.26 -16.67
N LEU A 7 1.55 17.06 -15.99
CA LEU A 7 0.74 15.86 -16.08
C LEU A 7 -0.30 16.08 -17.18
N SER A 8 -0.57 15.06 -17.99
CA SER A 8 -1.77 15.08 -18.83
C SER A 8 -3.02 15.09 -17.94
N GLU A 9 -4.13 15.63 -18.45
CA GLU A 9 -5.39 15.73 -17.69
C GLU A 9 -5.82 14.39 -17.08
N LYS A 10 -5.64 13.30 -17.83
CA LYS A 10 -5.89 11.93 -17.35
C LYS A 10 -5.02 11.56 -16.14
N LYS A 11 -3.73 11.91 -16.15
CA LYS A 11 -2.81 11.63 -15.04
C LYS A 11 -3.12 12.50 -13.83
N GLU A 12 -3.48 13.75 -14.06
CA GLU A 12 -3.89 14.67 -12.98
C GLU A 12 -5.16 14.17 -12.28
N GLY A 13 -6.18 13.73 -13.03
CA GLY A 13 -7.37 13.12 -12.48
C GLY A 13 -7.08 11.89 -11.61
N MET A 14 -6.22 10.99 -12.09
CA MET A 14 -5.80 9.81 -11.31
C MET A 14 -5.08 10.19 -10.00
N ILE A 15 -4.20 11.18 -10.03
CA ILE A 15 -3.45 11.61 -8.84
C ILE A 15 -4.37 12.30 -7.82
N ARG A 16 -5.38 13.06 -8.28
CA ARG A 16 -6.37 13.70 -7.39
C ARG A 16 -7.21 12.69 -6.60
N HIS A 17 -7.44 11.48 -7.12
CA HIS A 17 -8.16 10.44 -6.38
C HIS A 17 -7.41 9.93 -5.13
N VAL A 18 -6.08 10.03 -5.09
CA VAL A 18 -5.29 9.56 -3.94
C VAL A 18 -5.64 10.35 -2.65
N PRO A 19 -5.54 11.69 -2.61
CA PRO A 19 -5.95 12.45 -1.42
C PRO A 19 -7.45 12.35 -1.12
N ASP A 20 -8.31 12.16 -2.12
CA ASP A 20 -9.75 11.98 -1.89
C ASP A 20 -10.05 10.70 -1.08
N ILE A 21 -9.38 9.59 -1.43
CA ILE A 21 -9.58 8.28 -0.80
C ILE A 21 -8.81 8.14 0.52
N TYR A 22 -7.59 8.68 0.57
CA TYR A 22 -6.63 8.42 1.65
C TYR A 22 -6.35 9.64 2.53
N GLY A 23 -6.57 10.86 2.06
CA GLY A 23 -6.18 12.09 2.75
C GLY A 23 -6.91 12.36 4.07
N LYS A 24 -8.08 11.76 4.29
CA LYS A 24 -8.84 11.85 5.56
C LYS A 24 -8.36 10.83 6.61
N ARG A 25 -7.44 9.93 6.26
CA ARG A 25 -6.96 8.85 7.14
C ARG A 25 -5.67 9.29 7.81
N ASN A 26 -5.57 9.10 9.13
CA ASN A 26 -4.32 9.32 9.85
C ASN A 26 -3.29 8.21 9.54
N ALA A 27 -2.04 8.41 9.95
CA ALA A 27 -0.94 7.49 9.68
C ALA A 27 -1.22 6.06 10.17
N ILE A 28 -1.87 5.89 11.33
CA ILE A 28 -2.23 4.58 11.89
C ILE A 28 -3.25 3.88 11.00
N LYS A 29 -4.31 4.59 10.59
CA LYS A 29 -5.33 4.05 9.68
C LYS A 29 -4.73 3.69 8.33
N LEU A 30 -3.85 4.51 7.77
CA LEU A 30 -3.14 4.21 6.52
C LEU A 30 -2.27 2.97 6.65
N SER A 31 -1.49 2.88 7.73
CA SER A 31 -0.67 1.70 8.00
C SER A 31 -1.51 0.44 8.17
N SER A 32 -2.64 0.50 8.87
CA SER A 32 -3.52 -0.66 9.07
C SER A 32 -4.07 -1.25 7.76
N LEU A 33 -4.22 -0.44 6.70
CA LEU A 33 -4.69 -0.91 5.39
C LEU A 33 -3.73 -1.90 4.71
N THR A 34 -2.44 -1.84 5.03
CA THR A 34 -1.45 -2.77 4.46
C THR A 34 -1.36 -4.08 5.24
N HIS A 35 -1.93 -4.14 6.45
CA HIS A 35 -1.86 -5.29 7.36
C HIS A 35 -3.13 -6.15 7.35
N GLN A 36 -3.72 -6.35 6.17
CA GLN A 36 -4.95 -7.15 6.03
C GLN A 36 -4.69 -8.63 6.33
N LYS A 37 -5.65 -9.30 6.97
CA LYS A 37 -5.56 -10.75 7.27
C LYS A 37 -5.28 -11.56 6.00
N ASN A 38 -4.52 -12.63 6.15
CA ASN A 38 -4.14 -13.57 5.08
C ASN A 38 -3.34 -12.94 3.93
N THR A 39 -2.76 -11.75 4.11
CA THR A 39 -1.80 -11.18 3.17
C THR A 39 -0.37 -11.52 3.57
N PRO A 40 0.60 -11.40 2.65
CA PRO A 40 2.03 -11.54 2.98
C PRO A 40 2.45 -10.62 4.13
N TRP A 41 1.94 -9.38 4.16
CA TRP A 41 2.19 -8.44 5.25
C TRP A 41 1.73 -8.96 6.62
N HIS A 42 0.53 -9.51 6.71
CA HIS A 42 0.01 -10.08 7.96
C HIS A 42 0.82 -11.30 8.40
N GLN A 43 1.22 -12.16 7.46
CA GLN A 43 2.05 -13.32 7.76
C GLN A 43 3.44 -12.89 8.27
N THR A 44 4.12 -12.00 7.55
CA THR A 44 5.45 -11.48 7.94
C THR A 44 5.42 -10.82 9.32
N VAL A 45 4.46 -9.94 9.60
CA VAL A 45 4.39 -9.27 10.91
C VAL A 45 4.17 -10.26 12.06
N ASN A 46 3.38 -11.32 11.84
CA ASN A 46 3.12 -12.32 12.87
C ASN A 46 4.26 -13.33 13.06
N THR A 47 5.11 -13.56 12.06
CA THR A 47 6.19 -14.55 12.13
C THR A 47 7.55 -13.93 12.45
N THR A 48 7.88 -12.79 11.86
CA THR A 48 9.19 -12.14 11.97
C THR A 48 9.15 -10.77 12.65
N GLY A 49 7.95 -10.23 12.87
CA GLY A 49 7.76 -8.92 13.48
C GLY A 49 7.67 -7.76 12.49
N TYR A 50 7.51 -6.55 13.02
CA TYR A 50 7.42 -5.34 12.19
C TYR A 50 8.79 -4.94 11.62
N ARG A 51 8.78 -4.24 10.47
CA ARG A 51 9.96 -3.69 9.77
C ARG A 51 10.91 -4.72 9.18
N THR A 52 10.46 -5.97 9.06
CA THR A 52 11.21 -7.01 8.37
C THR A 52 10.83 -7.05 6.89
N PRO A 53 11.76 -7.40 5.99
CA PRO A 53 11.43 -7.65 4.60
C PRO A 53 10.39 -8.77 4.46
N ILE A 54 9.48 -8.63 3.50
CA ILE A 54 8.57 -9.71 3.11
C ILE A 54 9.32 -10.61 2.13
N SER A 55 9.29 -11.92 2.36
CA SER A 55 9.89 -12.89 1.44
C SER A 55 9.25 -12.81 0.05
N LEU A 56 10.07 -12.85 -1.00
CA LEU A 56 9.60 -12.86 -2.38
C LEU A 56 8.73 -14.09 -2.68
N ASP A 57 9.10 -15.25 -2.15
CA ASP A 57 8.34 -16.50 -2.33
C ASP A 57 6.92 -16.37 -1.74
N LEU A 58 6.80 -15.66 -0.61
CA LEU A 58 5.52 -15.42 0.04
C LEU A 58 4.63 -14.51 -0.81
N ILE A 59 5.22 -13.47 -1.40
CA ILE A 59 4.54 -12.57 -2.34
C ILE A 59 4.08 -13.35 -3.57
N GLN A 60 4.97 -14.13 -4.19
CA GLN A 60 4.66 -14.93 -5.38
C GLN A 60 3.56 -15.96 -5.10
N CYS A 61 3.63 -16.68 -3.98
CA CYS A 61 2.62 -17.65 -3.57
C CYS A 61 1.23 -17.00 -3.36
N TYR A 62 1.18 -15.79 -2.80
CA TYR A 62 -0.09 -15.08 -2.61
C TYR A 62 -0.75 -14.64 -3.92
N HIS A 63 0.05 -14.17 -4.88
CA HIS A 63 -0.45 -13.67 -6.17
C HIS A 63 -0.74 -14.76 -7.20
N THR A 64 -0.10 -15.94 -7.08
CA THR A 64 -0.38 -17.09 -7.97
C THR A 64 -1.60 -17.90 -7.53
N LYS A 65 -2.02 -17.78 -6.27
CA LYS A 65 -3.21 -18.45 -5.72
C LYS A 65 -4.53 -17.68 -5.88
N LYS A 66 -4.48 -16.45 -6.40
CA LYS A 66 -5.64 -15.59 -6.67
C LYS A 66 -5.97 -15.60 -8.15
#